data_AF-A0A3S9VJM2-F1
#
_entry.id   AF-A0A3S9VJM2-F1
#
_cell.length_a   1.000
_cell.length_b   1.000
_cell.length_c   1.000
_cell.angle_alpha   90.00
_cell.angle_beta   90.00
_cell.angle_gamma   90.00
#
_symmetry.space_group_name_H-M   'P 1'
#
loop_
_entity.id
_entity.type
_entity.pdbx_description
1 polymer ?
#
loop_
_entity_poly.entity_id
_entity_poly.type
_entity_poly.pdbx_seq_one_letter_code
_entity_poly.pdbx_strand_id
1 'polypeptide(L)'
;MRPGHYGRGRLTMSRAATARLAALALLGAATARAETAPVDPPVAYMVKPGDTLIGLGRAYLNRPSDYRRVQKANGVTEPRRLRPGSRLAIDPNLLKSTPIAATLSALTGPVQIETNGQRIPGRVGMSLSEGQWIITGPGAFATFELEDASRVTLPSNTRVRIAKLRQTLLNNAPQRVFQLDQGKGTISATPTPTPGARFEVRTPVSVSAVRGTEFRVAAAADRAQTEVLKGAVGVAAGETVSDAPPIAAGFGVSASANGVSAPVDLLPGPKLGAGGQTQSDALVRFSLEPVKGAASYRLLLARDAGFVDIFAEATTQATSQEKPNADFGQIANGTYFVRLTAIDPGGLEGFPADYSFDRDLDTLDAASPNDTRQGKHRSFLFRWSSAGDGVRNYRFQMFAEADPKTPIVDQPGLTEPRLTLTDLAPGAYTWRVSALRFKDGVMTEKQGPPQQLQIGK
;
A
#
# COMPACT_ATOMS: atom_id res chain seq x y z
N MET A 1 -22.17 -76.27 -5.56
CA MET A 1 -23.34 -77.15 -5.80
C MET A 1 -24.62 -76.33 -5.62
N ARG A 2 -25.36 -76.08 -6.71
CA ARG A 2 -26.82 -75.86 -6.71
C ARG A 2 -27.51 -77.24 -6.49
N PRO A 3 -28.85 -77.40 -6.34
CA PRO A 3 -29.97 -76.47 -6.59
C PRO A 3 -31.13 -76.54 -5.55
N GLY A 4 -32.21 -75.78 -5.79
CA GLY A 4 -33.52 -76.04 -5.16
C GLY A 4 -34.60 -75.02 -5.54
N HIS A 5 -35.45 -75.39 -6.50
CA HIS A 5 -36.55 -74.60 -7.08
C HIS A 5 -37.80 -74.46 -6.18
N TYR A 6 -38.48 -73.31 -6.27
CA TYR A 6 -39.94 -73.12 -6.19
C TYR A 6 -40.27 -71.93 -7.13
N GLY A 7 -41.34 -71.83 -7.91
CA GLY A 7 -42.57 -72.62 -7.98
C GLY A 7 -43.76 -71.66 -8.13
N ARG A 8 -44.17 -71.42 -9.39
CA ARG A 8 -45.52 -71.08 -9.92
C ARG A 8 -46.36 -69.93 -9.34
N GLY A 9 -46.91 -69.12 -10.26
CA GLY A 9 -48.17 -68.39 -10.10
C GLY A 9 -48.41 -67.37 -11.23
N ARG A 10 -49.38 -67.62 -12.09
CA ARG A 10 -49.70 -66.86 -13.32
C ARG A 10 -51.12 -66.29 -13.21
N LEU A 11 -51.37 -65.17 -13.90
CA LEU A 11 -52.67 -64.65 -14.41
C LEU A 11 -53.62 -64.01 -13.37
N THR A 12 -54.41 -62.95 -13.58
CA THR A 12 -54.58 -61.89 -14.60
C THR A 12 -55.62 -60.89 -14.03
N MET A 13 -55.51 -59.61 -14.44
CA MET A 13 -56.55 -58.57 -14.56
C MET A 13 -57.43 -58.19 -13.33
N SER A 14 -57.39 -56.91 -12.95
CA SER A 14 -58.52 -55.97 -13.23
C SER A 14 -58.25 -54.52 -12.78
N ARG A 15 -58.63 -53.62 -13.70
CA ARG A 15 -58.99 -52.19 -13.64
C ARG A 15 -58.96 -51.41 -12.31
N ALA A 16 -58.30 -50.24 -12.41
CA ALA A 16 -58.84 -48.87 -12.27
C ALA A 16 -58.25 -47.96 -11.17
N ALA A 17 -58.05 -46.71 -11.62
CA ALA A 17 -58.11 -45.43 -10.90
C ALA A 17 -56.83 -44.91 -10.18
N THR A 18 -56.35 -43.79 -10.75
CA THR A 18 -55.85 -42.55 -10.07
C THR A 18 -54.65 -42.69 -9.12
N ALA A 19 -53.52 -41.98 -9.26
CA ALA A 19 -53.43 -40.53 -9.41
C ALA A 19 -52.07 -40.10 -10.02
N ARG A 20 -52.12 -38.94 -10.69
CA ARG A 20 -51.00 -38.24 -11.32
C ARG A 20 -50.10 -37.58 -10.25
N LEU A 21 -48.79 -37.73 -10.38
CA LEU A 21 -47.82 -36.70 -10.01
C LEU A 21 -46.79 -36.60 -11.15
N ALA A 22 -47.01 -35.62 -12.04
CA ALA A 22 -46.03 -35.20 -13.03
C ALA A 22 -45.21 -34.06 -12.40
N ALA A 23 -43.96 -34.33 -12.06
CA ALA A 23 -43.00 -33.30 -11.67
C ALA A 23 -42.55 -32.54 -12.93
N LEU A 24 -43.01 -31.30 -13.09
CA LEU A 24 -42.48 -30.35 -14.05
C LEU A 24 -41.10 -29.86 -13.56
N ALA A 25 -40.04 -30.31 -14.22
CA ALA A 25 -38.73 -29.67 -14.11
C ALA A 25 -38.74 -28.41 -15.00
N LEU A 26 -39.01 -27.25 -14.42
CA LEU A 26 -38.76 -25.96 -15.07
C LEU A 26 -37.25 -25.70 -15.06
N LEU A 27 -36.61 -25.85 -16.23
CA LEU A 27 -35.29 -25.29 -16.49
C LEU A 27 -35.36 -23.76 -16.39
N GLY A 28 -34.82 -23.20 -15.31
CA GLY A 28 -34.53 -21.78 -15.22
C GLY A 28 -33.36 -21.45 -16.15
N ALA A 29 -33.66 -20.96 -17.35
CA ALA A 29 -32.69 -20.31 -18.20
C ALA A 29 -32.28 -18.99 -17.52
N ALA A 30 -31.13 -18.98 -16.84
CA ALA A 30 -30.47 -17.76 -16.42
C ALA A 30 -30.10 -16.97 -17.68
N THR A 31 -30.85 -15.92 -17.98
CA THR A 31 -30.46 -14.93 -18.97
C THR A 31 -29.24 -14.21 -18.42
N ALA A 32 -28.05 -14.62 -18.89
CA ALA A 32 -26.85 -13.83 -18.75
C ALA A 32 -27.13 -12.48 -19.41
N ARG A 33 -27.37 -11.45 -18.59
CA ARG A 33 -27.33 -10.07 -19.05
C ARG A 33 -25.91 -9.86 -19.56
N ALA A 34 -25.77 -9.73 -20.88
CA ALA A 34 -24.56 -9.23 -21.48
C ALA A 34 -24.30 -7.84 -20.88
N GLU A 35 -23.28 -7.76 -20.04
CA GLU A 35 -22.76 -6.52 -19.49
C GLU A 35 -22.31 -5.68 -20.68
N THR A 36 -23.11 -4.67 -21.04
CA THR A 36 -22.77 -3.75 -22.12
C THR A 36 -21.54 -2.99 -21.68
N ALA A 37 -20.40 -3.25 -22.32
CA ALA A 37 -19.16 -2.54 -22.04
C ALA A 37 -19.42 -1.02 -21.99
N PRO A 38 -18.93 -0.31 -20.97
CA PRO A 38 -19.22 1.10 -20.78
C PRO A 38 -18.82 1.91 -22.02
N VAL A 39 -19.75 2.73 -22.49
CA VAL A 39 -19.54 3.58 -23.68
C VAL A 39 -18.78 4.83 -23.25
N ASP A 40 -17.52 4.92 -23.65
CA ASP A 40 -16.71 6.11 -23.44
C ASP A 40 -17.35 7.35 -24.10
N PRO A 41 -17.36 8.53 -23.46
CA PRO A 41 -17.91 9.74 -24.08
C PRO A 41 -17.16 10.09 -25.37
N PRO A 42 -17.88 10.57 -26.40
CA PRO A 42 -17.31 10.82 -27.73
C PRO A 42 -16.27 11.94 -27.71
N VAL A 43 -15.23 11.79 -28.52
CA VAL A 43 -14.23 12.84 -28.76
C VAL A 43 -14.81 13.86 -29.73
N ALA A 44 -14.86 15.12 -29.30
CA ALA A 44 -15.27 16.23 -30.16
C ALA A 44 -14.12 16.65 -31.09
N TYR A 45 -14.40 16.75 -32.39
CA TYR A 45 -13.49 17.29 -33.39
C TYR A 45 -14.10 18.51 -34.08
N MET A 46 -13.35 19.60 -34.16
CA MET A 46 -13.75 20.78 -34.92
C MET A 46 -13.21 20.67 -36.33
N VAL A 47 -14.12 20.60 -37.32
CA VAL A 47 -13.78 20.48 -38.73
C VAL A 47 -12.99 21.70 -39.20
N LYS A 48 -11.82 21.48 -39.78
CA LYS A 48 -10.95 22.50 -40.36
C LYS A 48 -11.27 22.71 -41.85
N PRO A 49 -10.91 23.87 -42.44
CA PRO A 49 -10.97 24.07 -43.88
C PRO A 49 -10.21 22.98 -44.64
N GLY A 50 -10.86 22.34 -45.60
CA GLY A 50 -10.28 21.25 -46.42
C GLY A 50 -10.49 19.84 -45.86
N ASP A 51 -11.02 19.69 -44.64
CA ASP A 51 -11.31 18.37 -44.09
C ASP A 51 -12.41 17.64 -44.88
N THR A 52 -12.17 16.36 -45.08
CA THR A 52 -13.18 15.42 -45.56
C THR A 52 -13.31 14.30 -44.55
N LEU A 53 -14.51 13.73 -44.40
CA LEU A 53 -14.72 12.64 -43.46
C LEU A 53 -13.88 11.41 -43.84
N ILE A 54 -13.68 11.19 -45.14
CA ILE A 54 -12.81 10.12 -45.67
C ILE A 54 -11.34 10.41 -45.32
N GLY A 55 -10.89 11.66 -45.44
CA GLY A 55 -9.54 12.09 -45.07
C GLY A 55 -9.27 11.91 -43.58
N LEU A 56 -10.20 12.33 -42.72
CA LEU A 56 -10.16 12.09 -41.28
C LEU A 56 -10.15 10.58 -40.97
N GLY A 57 -10.93 9.80 -41.71
CA GLY A 57 -10.91 8.33 -41.68
C GLY A 57 -9.51 7.75 -41.85
N ARG A 58 -8.81 8.16 -42.92
CA ARG A 58 -7.46 7.68 -43.22
C ARG A 58 -6.42 8.14 -42.20
N ALA A 59 -6.49 9.39 -41.77
CA ALA A 59 -5.54 9.97 -40.83
C ALA A 59 -5.69 9.38 -39.43
N TYR A 60 -6.93 9.36 -38.90
CA TYR A 60 -7.16 9.23 -37.46
C TYR A 60 -7.99 8.03 -37.03
N LEU A 61 -8.65 7.29 -37.93
CA LEU A 61 -9.46 6.13 -37.53
C LEU A 61 -8.70 4.81 -37.66
N ASN A 62 -8.96 3.86 -36.74
CA ASN A 62 -8.36 2.54 -36.71
C ASN A 62 -8.51 1.82 -38.06
N ARG A 63 -9.71 1.87 -38.65
CA ARG A 63 -9.94 1.48 -40.04
C ARG A 63 -10.38 2.70 -40.84
N PRO A 64 -9.76 3.00 -42.01
CA PRO A 64 -10.20 4.11 -42.84
C PRO A 64 -11.68 4.08 -43.17
N SER A 65 -12.29 2.89 -43.33
CA SER A 65 -13.71 2.68 -43.60
C SER A 65 -14.65 3.04 -42.44
N ASP A 66 -14.15 3.17 -41.20
CA ASP A 66 -14.95 3.54 -40.03
C ASP A 66 -15.51 4.97 -40.13
N TYR A 67 -15.07 5.76 -41.13
CA TYR A 67 -15.66 7.06 -41.45
C TYR A 67 -17.18 6.95 -41.65
N ARG A 68 -17.70 5.80 -42.11
CA ARG A 68 -19.15 5.57 -42.27
C ARG A 68 -19.89 5.49 -40.94
N ARG A 69 -19.25 4.97 -39.89
CA ARG A 69 -19.80 4.96 -38.52
C ARG A 69 -19.88 6.38 -37.98
N VAL A 70 -18.81 7.16 -38.17
CA VAL A 70 -18.78 8.58 -37.81
C VAL A 70 -19.83 9.37 -38.61
N GLN A 71 -19.97 9.07 -39.91
CA GLN A 71 -20.96 9.70 -40.79
C GLN A 71 -22.38 9.51 -40.25
N LYS A 72 -22.74 8.26 -39.94
CA LYS A 72 -24.06 7.90 -39.41
C LYS A 72 -24.32 8.58 -38.06
N ALA A 73 -23.34 8.54 -37.15
CA ALA A 73 -23.49 9.12 -35.81
C ALA A 73 -23.65 10.65 -35.82
N ASN A 74 -23.13 11.34 -36.85
CA ASN A 74 -23.13 12.79 -36.96
C ASN A 74 -24.12 13.34 -38.01
N GLY A 75 -24.91 12.48 -38.66
CA GLY A 75 -25.84 12.91 -39.70
C GLY A 75 -25.18 13.58 -40.91
N VAL A 76 -23.94 13.20 -41.25
CA VAL A 76 -23.18 13.84 -42.33
C VAL A 76 -23.69 13.35 -43.69
N THR A 77 -24.28 14.25 -44.48
CA THR A 77 -24.83 13.93 -45.81
C THR A 77 -23.74 13.70 -46.86
N GLU A 78 -22.70 14.54 -46.91
CA GLU A 78 -21.64 14.50 -47.93
C GLU A 78 -20.26 14.24 -47.28
N PRO A 79 -19.75 12.99 -47.28
CA PRO A 79 -18.46 12.63 -46.66
C PRO A 79 -17.25 13.32 -47.27
N ARG A 80 -17.34 13.78 -48.53
CA ARG A 80 -16.24 14.46 -49.22
C ARG A 80 -16.20 15.96 -48.96
N ARG A 81 -17.20 16.53 -48.28
CA ARG A 81 -17.29 17.97 -48.03
C ARG A 81 -17.91 18.22 -46.66
N LEU A 82 -17.05 18.39 -45.66
CA LEU A 82 -17.49 18.81 -44.33
C LEU A 82 -17.64 20.33 -44.27
N ARG A 83 -18.57 20.83 -43.44
CA ARG A 83 -18.71 22.26 -43.17
C ARG A 83 -17.64 22.70 -42.17
N PRO A 84 -16.69 23.58 -42.54
CA PRO A 84 -15.69 24.07 -41.58
C PRO A 84 -16.34 24.71 -40.35
N GLY A 85 -15.73 24.50 -39.18
CA GLY A 85 -16.24 24.95 -37.88
C GLY A 85 -17.32 24.05 -37.27
N SER A 86 -17.87 23.08 -38.00
CA SER A 86 -18.80 22.12 -37.41
C SER A 86 -18.10 21.16 -36.44
N ARG A 87 -18.85 20.62 -35.48
CA ARG A 87 -18.35 19.65 -34.49
C ARG A 87 -18.77 18.23 -34.89
N LEU A 88 -17.80 17.32 -34.96
CA LEU A 88 -18.03 15.89 -35.06
C LEU A 88 -17.83 15.23 -33.68
N ALA A 89 -18.76 14.39 -33.28
CA ALA A 89 -18.64 13.47 -32.16
C ALA A 89 -18.12 12.12 -32.68
N ILE A 90 -16.91 11.73 -32.28
CA ILE A 90 -16.25 10.51 -32.75
C ILE A 90 -16.14 9.54 -31.57
N ASP A 91 -16.66 8.33 -31.75
CA ASP A 91 -16.49 7.24 -30.77
C ASP A 91 -14.97 6.99 -30.55
N PRO A 92 -14.48 7.06 -29.30
CA PRO A 92 -13.06 6.90 -29.01
C PRO A 92 -12.49 5.56 -29.47
N ASN A 93 -13.32 4.51 -29.54
CA ASN A 93 -12.91 3.17 -30.01
C ASN A 93 -12.63 3.13 -31.52
N LEU A 94 -13.07 4.15 -32.27
CA LEU A 94 -12.75 4.30 -33.68
C LEU A 94 -11.39 4.95 -33.92
N LEU A 95 -10.82 5.61 -32.92
CA LEU A 95 -9.62 6.43 -33.10
C LEU A 95 -8.33 5.61 -32.97
N LYS A 96 -7.37 5.91 -33.86
CA LYS A 96 -5.98 5.45 -33.72
C LYS A 96 -5.39 6.00 -32.43
N SER A 97 -4.53 5.21 -31.83
CA SER A 97 -3.75 5.60 -30.65
C SER A 97 -2.30 5.13 -30.78
N THR A 98 -1.37 5.85 -30.16
CA THR A 98 0.02 5.42 -29.94
C THR A 98 0.18 4.98 -28.49
N PRO A 99 0.87 3.86 -28.18
CA PRO A 99 1.17 3.50 -26.80
C PRO A 99 1.97 4.59 -26.09
N ILE A 100 1.75 4.71 -24.77
CA ILE A 100 2.61 5.46 -23.84
C ILE A 100 3.21 4.43 -22.89
N ALA A 101 4.43 4.65 -22.41
CA ALA A 101 5.05 3.77 -21.42
C ALA A 101 4.86 4.28 -19.98
N ALA A 102 4.89 3.36 -19.03
CA ALA A 102 5.21 3.64 -17.64
C ALA A 102 6.45 2.84 -17.26
N THR A 103 7.20 3.27 -16.26
CA THR A 103 8.40 2.58 -15.80
C THR A 103 8.27 2.23 -14.33
N LEU A 104 8.57 0.99 -13.97
CA LEU A 104 8.64 0.58 -12.57
C LEU A 104 9.85 1.24 -11.91
N SER A 105 9.62 2.30 -11.11
CA SER A 105 10.67 3.16 -10.58
C SER A 105 11.24 2.67 -9.25
N ALA A 106 10.44 1.96 -8.45
CA ALA A 106 10.91 1.30 -7.22
C ALA A 106 10.08 0.04 -6.93
N LEU A 107 10.70 -0.92 -6.26
CA LEU A 107 10.01 -2.07 -5.70
C LEU A 107 10.74 -2.61 -4.47
N THR A 108 9.98 -3.13 -3.52
CA THR A 108 10.48 -3.95 -2.41
C THR A 108 9.62 -5.20 -2.30
N GLY A 109 10.22 -6.35 -1.98
CA GLY A 109 9.49 -7.61 -1.77
C GLY A 109 8.96 -8.26 -3.07
N PRO A 110 8.05 -9.25 -2.96
CA PRO A 110 7.55 -10.00 -4.11
C PRO A 110 6.58 -9.17 -4.97
N VAL A 111 7.10 -8.57 -6.04
CA VAL A 111 6.32 -7.88 -7.09
C VAL A 111 6.32 -8.70 -8.37
N GLN A 112 5.15 -8.92 -8.94
CA GLN A 112 4.98 -9.68 -10.19
C GLN A 112 4.26 -8.83 -11.24
N ILE A 113 4.69 -8.96 -12.49
CA ILE A 113 4.06 -8.37 -13.65
C ILE A 113 3.39 -9.48 -14.45
N GLU A 114 2.07 -9.39 -14.66
CA GLU A 114 1.32 -10.36 -15.45
C GLU A 114 1.03 -9.80 -16.85
N THR A 115 1.38 -10.56 -17.89
CA THR A 115 1.06 -10.25 -19.29
C THR A 115 0.40 -11.47 -19.91
N ASN A 116 -0.84 -11.34 -20.39
CA ASN A 116 -1.59 -12.44 -21.03
C ASN A 116 -1.62 -13.74 -20.19
N GLY A 117 -1.75 -13.61 -18.87
CA GLY A 117 -1.78 -14.74 -17.92
C GLY A 117 -0.41 -15.26 -17.49
N GLN A 118 0.68 -14.85 -18.13
CA GLN A 118 2.04 -15.20 -17.71
C GLN A 118 2.57 -14.19 -16.68
N ARG A 119 3.09 -14.67 -15.55
CA ARG A 119 3.69 -13.84 -14.50
C ARG A 119 5.21 -13.90 -14.55
N ILE A 120 5.84 -12.73 -14.44
CA ILE A 120 7.28 -12.59 -14.28
C ILE A 120 7.62 -11.66 -13.11
N PRO A 121 8.75 -11.87 -12.41
CA PRO A 121 9.18 -10.95 -11.36
C PRO A 121 9.42 -9.54 -11.91
N GLY A 122 8.90 -8.53 -11.20
CA GLY A 122 9.16 -7.12 -11.50
C GLY A 122 10.62 -6.76 -11.26
N ARG A 123 11.13 -5.80 -12.04
CA ARG A 123 12.48 -5.23 -11.88
C ARG A 123 12.42 -3.72 -12.03
N VAL A 124 13.18 -2.99 -11.22
CA VAL A 124 13.32 -1.54 -11.37
C VAL A 124 13.82 -1.23 -12.78
N GLY A 125 13.25 -0.19 -13.41
CA GLY A 125 13.51 0.19 -14.80
C GLY A 125 12.70 -0.61 -15.84
N MET A 126 11.90 -1.59 -15.42
CA MET A 126 11.05 -2.34 -16.34
C MET A 126 9.94 -1.45 -16.92
N SER A 127 9.81 -1.45 -18.25
CA SER A 127 8.70 -0.79 -18.94
C SER A 127 7.40 -1.56 -18.73
N LEU A 128 6.35 -0.83 -18.41
CA LEU A 128 4.99 -1.28 -18.20
C LEU A 128 4.10 -0.74 -19.32
N SER A 129 3.19 -1.56 -19.81
CA SER A 129 2.36 -1.30 -20.98
C SER A 129 0.88 -1.62 -20.73
N GLU A 130 0.03 -1.07 -21.60
CA GLU A 130 -1.41 -1.38 -21.62
C GLU A 130 -1.68 -2.89 -21.62
N GLY A 131 -2.64 -3.32 -20.80
CA GLY A 131 -3.07 -4.70 -20.64
C GLY A 131 -2.39 -5.45 -19.49
N GLN A 132 -1.23 -4.98 -19.00
CA GLN A 132 -0.48 -5.67 -17.95
C GLN A 132 -1.08 -5.49 -16.55
N TRP A 133 -0.85 -6.47 -15.69
CA TRP A 133 -1.11 -6.36 -14.25
C TRP A 133 0.18 -6.16 -13.47
N ILE A 134 0.09 -5.35 -12.42
CA ILE A 134 1.10 -5.20 -11.38
C ILE A 134 0.50 -5.77 -10.09
N ILE A 135 1.20 -6.74 -9.51
CA ILE A 135 0.73 -7.50 -8.35
C ILE A 135 1.78 -7.40 -7.23
N THR A 136 1.41 -6.81 -6.10
CA THR A 136 2.24 -6.79 -4.88
C THR A 136 1.76 -7.88 -3.92
N GLY A 137 2.66 -8.76 -3.51
CA GLY A 137 2.40 -9.75 -2.46
C GLY A 137 2.41 -9.16 -1.04
N PRO A 138 2.36 -10.03 -0.01
CA PRO A 138 2.54 -9.62 1.38
C PRO A 138 3.92 -8.99 1.59
N GLY A 139 3.97 -7.83 2.25
CA GLY A 139 5.21 -7.09 2.49
C GLY A 139 5.86 -6.51 1.23
N ALA A 140 5.15 -6.48 0.10
CA ALA A 140 5.66 -5.97 -1.16
C ALA A 140 5.14 -4.56 -1.45
N PHE A 141 5.95 -3.78 -2.15
CA PHE A 141 5.65 -2.42 -2.56
C PHE A 141 6.13 -2.21 -3.99
N ALA A 142 5.37 -1.46 -4.78
CA ALA A 142 5.73 -1.11 -6.14
C ALA A 142 5.36 0.35 -6.40
N THR A 143 6.29 1.12 -6.94
CA THR A 143 6.00 2.44 -7.48
C THR A 143 6.34 2.45 -8.95
N PHE A 144 5.42 2.94 -9.78
CA PHE A 144 5.69 3.19 -11.19
C PHE A 144 5.36 4.63 -11.57
N GLU A 145 6.10 5.13 -12.54
CA GLU A 145 6.04 6.50 -13.02
C GLU A 145 5.74 6.52 -14.52
N LEU A 146 4.87 7.45 -14.91
CA LEU A 146 4.48 7.67 -16.31
C LEU A 146 5.38 8.73 -16.94
N GLU A 147 5.38 8.82 -18.26
CA GLU A 147 6.14 9.82 -19.02
C GLU A 147 5.81 11.29 -18.65
N ASP A 148 4.64 11.54 -18.05
CA ASP A 148 4.21 12.86 -17.60
C ASP A 148 4.54 13.15 -16.12
N ALA A 149 5.40 12.36 -15.51
CA ALA A 149 5.74 12.39 -14.08
C ALA A 149 4.57 12.05 -13.13
N SER A 150 3.44 11.56 -13.65
CA SER A 150 2.42 10.97 -12.79
C SER A 150 2.97 9.71 -12.14
N ARG A 151 2.64 9.50 -10.86
CA ARG A 151 3.15 8.40 -10.06
C ARG A 151 2.02 7.59 -9.46
N VAL A 152 2.18 6.28 -9.46
CA VAL A 152 1.28 5.35 -8.78
C VAL A 152 2.11 4.48 -7.86
N THR A 153 1.78 4.51 -6.56
CA THR A 153 2.43 3.72 -5.51
C THR A 153 1.44 2.70 -4.96
N LEU A 154 1.84 1.44 -4.99
CA LEU A 154 1.07 0.26 -4.60
C LEU A 154 1.70 -0.35 -3.34
N PRO A 155 0.99 -0.38 -2.21
CA PRO A 155 1.42 -1.09 -1.01
C PRO A 155 1.14 -2.59 -1.11
N SER A 156 1.35 -3.31 -0.02
CA SER A 156 1.18 -4.76 0.06
C SER A 156 -0.21 -5.22 -0.36
N ASN A 157 -0.29 -6.43 -0.91
CA ASN A 157 -1.56 -7.10 -1.28
C ASN A 157 -2.44 -6.30 -2.26
N THR A 158 -1.83 -5.71 -3.27
CA THR A 158 -2.52 -4.89 -4.27
C THR A 158 -2.44 -5.54 -5.66
N ARG A 159 -3.53 -5.42 -6.43
CA ARG A 159 -3.59 -5.85 -7.82
C ARG A 159 -4.16 -4.74 -8.69
N VAL A 160 -3.32 -4.19 -9.57
CA VAL A 160 -3.69 -3.12 -10.50
C VAL A 160 -3.44 -3.55 -11.94
N ARG A 161 -4.41 -3.32 -12.84
CA ARG A 161 -4.23 -3.42 -14.28
C ARG A 161 -4.01 -2.04 -14.88
N ILE A 162 -3.11 -1.96 -15.85
CA ILE A 162 -3.05 -0.83 -16.77
C ILE A 162 -4.09 -1.08 -17.87
N ALA A 163 -5.31 -0.58 -17.70
CA ALA A 163 -6.41 -0.83 -18.63
C ALA A 163 -6.27 -0.02 -19.92
N LYS A 164 -5.82 1.23 -19.83
CA LYS A 164 -5.43 2.06 -20.98
C LYS A 164 -4.16 2.84 -20.64
N LEU A 165 -3.20 2.83 -21.56
CA LEU A 165 -1.98 3.64 -21.46
C LEU A 165 -1.50 4.00 -22.87
N ARG A 166 -2.15 5.01 -23.44
CA ARG A 166 -1.98 5.39 -24.85
C ARG A 166 -2.40 6.83 -25.10
N GLN A 167 -1.92 7.41 -26.19
CA GLN A 167 -2.30 8.74 -26.67
C GLN A 167 -3.19 8.62 -27.90
N THR A 168 -4.33 9.32 -27.91
CA THR A 168 -5.17 9.42 -29.11
C THR A 168 -4.54 10.37 -30.13
N LEU A 169 -4.37 9.93 -31.39
CA LEU A 169 -3.68 10.72 -32.42
C LEU A 169 -4.44 11.99 -32.84
N LEU A 170 -5.78 11.95 -32.79
CA LEU A 170 -6.62 13.05 -33.30
C LEU A 170 -6.39 14.38 -32.56
N ASN A 171 -6.22 14.31 -31.24
CA ASN A 171 -6.13 15.46 -30.35
C ASN A 171 -4.94 15.39 -29.38
N ASN A 172 -4.05 14.41 -29.55
CA ASN A 172 -2.93 14.14 -28.63
C ASN A 172 -3.36 13.94 -27.17
N ALA A 173 -4.58 13.45 -26.93
CA ALA A 173 -5.08 13.24 -25.58
C ALA A 173 -4.56 11.92 -24.98
N PRO A 174 -3.78 11.97 -23.90
CA PRO A 174 -3.38 10.77 -23.17
C PRO A 174 -4.58 10.13 -22.45
N GLN A 175 -4.68 8.82 -22.56
CA GLN A 175 -5.66 7.96 -21.91
C GLN A 175 -4.91 7.08 -20.90
N ARG A 176 -5.05 7.41 -19.61
CA ARG A 176 -4.44 6.68 -18.49
C ARG A 176 -5.57 6.14 -17.63
N VAL A 177 -5.83 4.84 -17.74
CA VAL A 177 -6.92 4.18 -17.00
C VAL A 177 -6.32 3.00 -16.25
N PHE A 178 -6.41 3.04 -14.93
CA PHE A 178 -5.94 1.98 -14.05
C PHE A 178 -7.13 1.28 -13.43
N GLN A 179 -7.11 -0.06 -13.41
CA GLN A 179 -8.13 -0.86 -12.76
C GLN A 179 -7.53 -1.46 -11.48
N LEU A 180 -7.96 -0.97 -10.32
CA LEU A 180 -7.59 -1.48 -9.01
C LEU A 180 -8.65 -2.51 -8.58
N ASP A 181 -8.31 -3.79 -8.70
CA ASP A 181 -9.22 -4.88 -8.34
C ASP A 181 -9.33 -5.05 -6.82
N GLN A 182 -8.18 -4.95 -6.14
CA GLN A 182 -8.07 -5.10 -4.70
C GLN A 182 -6.83 -4.38 -4.18
N GLY A 183 -6.88 -4.00 -2.90
CA GLY A 183 -5.77 -3.38 -2.18
C GLY A 183 -5.89 -1.87 -2.20
N LYS A 184 -4.76 -1.17 -2.24
CA LYS A 184 -4.71 0.29 -2.12
C LYS A 184 -3.80 0.88 -3.19
N GLY A 185 -3.98 2.16 -3.51
CA GLY A 185 -3.09 2.90 -4.40
C GLY A 185 -3.01 4.35 -3.97
N THR A 186 -1.81 4.92 -3.97
CA THR A 186 -1.61 6.38 -3.91
C THR A 186 -1.27 6.86 -5.30
N ILE A 187 -1.97 7.89 -5.76
CA ILE A 187 -1.83 8.44 -7.09
C ILE A 187 -1.50 9.93 -6.98
N SER A 188 -0.39 10.32 -7.61
CA SER A 188 -0.06 11.72 -7.89
C SER A 188 -0.17 11.91 -9.40
N ALA A 189 -1.27 12.53 -9.85
CA ALA A 189 -1.56 12.73 -11.25
C ALA A 189 -1.13 14.13 -11.70
N THR A 190 -0.25 14.21 -12.71
CA THR A 190 0.19 15.50 -13.26
C THR A 190 -0.96 16.18 -14.01
N PRO A 191 -1.22 17.48 -13.76
CA PRO A 191 -2.25 18.22 -14.49
C PRO A 191 -2.03 18.17 -16.00
N THR A 192 -3.01 17.63 -16.74
CA THR A 192 -2.98 17.61 -18.21
C THR A 192 -4.05 18.58 -18.76
N PRO A 193 -3.69 19.69 -19.43
CA PRO A 193 -4.66 20.63 -19.97
C PRO A 193 -5.29 20.19 -21.29
N THR A 194 -4.80 19.10 -21.90
CA THR A 194 -5.26 18.61 -23.20
C THR A 194 -6.74 18.17 -23.15
N PRO A 195 -7.61 18.75 -23.99
CA PRO A 195 -9.01 18.35 -24.06
C PRO A 195 -9.18 16.87 -24.41
N GLY A 196 -9.99 16.16 -23.61
CA GLY A 196 -10.22 14.72 -23.77
C GLY A 196 -9.13 13.83 -23.17
N ALA A 197 -8.08 14.41 -22.57
CA ALA A 197 -7.15 13.65 -21.74
C ALA A 197 -7.88 13.02 -20.56
N ARG A 198 -7.53 11.78 -20.22
CA ARG A 198 -8.13 11.04 -19.13
C ARG A 198 -7.08 10.53 -18.17
N PHE A 199 -7.42 10.62 -16.90
CA PHE A 199 -6.74 9.94 -15.82
C PHE A 199 -7.84 9.38 -14.91
N GLU A 200 -7.98 8.06 -14.92
CA GLU A 200 -9.03 7.36 -14.19
C GLU A 200 -8.44 6.20 -13.38
N VAL A 201 -8.95 6.01 -12.17
CA VAL A 201 -8.79 4.79 -11.38
C VAL A 201 -10.16 4.17 -11.22
N ARG A 202 -10.30 2.92 -11.68
CA ARG A 202 -11.54 2.15 -11.64
C ARG A 202 -11.39 1.05 -10.60
N THR A 203 -12.38 0.89 -9.75
CA THR A 203 -12.53 -0.24 -8.83
C THR A 203 -13.79 -1.03 -9.20
N PRO A 204 -14.04 -2.19 -8.59
CA PRO A 204 -15.26 -2.95 -8.88
C PRO A 204 -16.56 -2.18 -8.66
N VAL A 205 -16.56 -1.18 -7.78
CA VAL A 205 -17.77 -0.43 -7.39
C VAL A 205 -17.72 1.07 -7.69
N SER A 206 -16.60 1.59 -8.20
CA SER A 206 -16.46 3.04 -8.44
C SER A 206 -15.48 3.42 -9.53
N VAL A 207 -15.68 4.61 -10.09
CA VAL A 207 -14.71 5.29 -10.96
C VAL A 207 -14.30 6.62 -10.32
N SER A 208 -12.98 6.81 -10.17
CA SER A 208 -12.35 8.06 -9.77
C SER A 208 -11.69 8.72 -10.97
N ALA A 209 -12.18 9.90 -11.38
CA ALA A 209 -11.65 10.68 -12.48
C ALA A 209 -10.99 11.96 -11.96
N VAL A 210 -9.78 12.26 -12.45
CA VAL A 210 -8.96 13.31 -11.86
C VAL A 210 -8.31 14.23 -12.88
N ARG A 211 -8.03 15.44 -12.42
CA ARG A 211 -7.21 16.42 -13.13
C ARG A 211 -6.29 17.13 -12.15
N GLY A 212 -5.01 16.74 -12.13
CA GLY A 212 -4.02 17.40 -11.28
C GLY A 212 -4.26 17.19 -9.79
N THR A 213 -4.23 15.93 -9.34
CA THR A 213 -4.61 15.57 -7.96
C THR A 213 -3.59 14.68 -7.30
N GLU A 214 -3.56 14.76 -5.97
CA GLU A 214 -2.94 13.76 -5.12
C GLU A 214 -4.06 13.11 -4.32
N PHE A 215 -4.25 11.80 -4.49
CA PHE A 215 -5.35 11.08 -3.87
C PHE A 215 -4.98 9.62 -3.61
N ARG A 216 -5.75 8.99 -2.73
CA ARG A 216 -5.67 7.57 -2.44
C ARG A 216 -6.95 6.89 -2.87
N VAL A 217 -6.82 5.63 -3.28
CA VAL A 217 -7.94 4.75 -3.58
C VAL A 217 -7.71 3.42 -2.89
N ALA A 218 -8.71 2.91 -2.18
CA ALA A 218 -8.74 1.55 -1.68
C ALA A 218 -9.89 0.77 -2.33
N ALA A 219 -9.67 -0.50 -2.64
CA ALA A 219 -10.67 -1.39 -3.20
C ALA A 219 -10.74 -2.70 -2.41
N ALA A 220 -11.96 -3.07 -2.05
CA ALA A 220 -12.36 -4.38 -1.59
C ALA A 220 -13.51 -4.90 -2.48
N ALA A 221 -13.99 -6.12 -2.23
CA ALA A 221 -14.96 -6.78 -3.12
C ALA A 221 -16.25 -5.97 -3.36
N ASP A 222 -16.77 -5.28 -2.35
CA ASP A 222 -18.06 -4.59 -2.36
C ASP A 222 -17.97 -3.10 -1.99
N ARG A 223 -16.75 -2.60 -1.78
CA ARG A 223 -16.48 -1.26 -1.28
C ARG A 223 -15.24 -0.67 -1.90
N ALA A 224 -15.30 0.61 -2.23
CA ALA A 224 -14.14 1.40 -2.58
C ALA A 224 -14.10 2.67 -1.73
N GLN A 225 -12.90 3.17 -1.47
CA GLN A 225 -12.69 4.41 -0.75
C GLN A 225 -11.80 5.32 -1.58
N THR A 226 -12.03 6.63 -1.48
CA THR A 226 -11.24 7.63 -2.19
C THR A 226 -11.01 8.81 -1.27
N GLU A 227 -9.75 9.11 -1.00
CA GLU A 227 -9.30 10.21 -0.15
C GLU A 227 -8.52 11.24 -0.95
N VAL A 228 -8.96 12.49 -0.97
CA VAL A 228 -8.35 13.55 -1.78
C VAL A 228 -7.43 14.41 -0.92
N LEU A 229 -6.13 14.40 -1.22
CA LEU A 229 -5.12 15.19 -0.50
C LEU A 229 -4.88 16.55 -1.17
N LYS A 230 -4.92 16.60 -2.50
CA LYS A 230 -4.77 17.83 -3.31
C LYS A 230 -5.66 17.80 -4.54
N GLY A 231 -6.17 18.97 -4.94
CA GLY A 231 -7.04 19.13 -6.11
C GLY A 231 -8.47 18.68 -5.83
N ALA A 232 -9.12 18.06 -6.82
CA ALA A 232 -10.47 17.52 -6.68
C ALA A 232 -10.67 16.28 -7.57
N VAL A 233 -11.44 15.30 -7.07
CA VAL A 233 -11.68 14.01 -7.73
C VAL A 233 -13.17 13.82 -7.98
N GLY A 234 -13.55 13.56 -9.23
CA GLY A 234 -14.91 13.10 -9.53
C GLY A 234 -15.04 11.62 -9.16
N VAL A 235 -16.00 11.28 -8.29
CA VAL A 235 -16.25 9.90 -7.86
C VAL A 235 -17.68 9.52 -8.19
N ALA A 236 -17.87 8.37 -8.82
CA ALA A 236 -19.19 7.81 -9.09
C ALA A 236 -19.24 6.33 -8.75
N ALA A 237 -20.41 5.89 -8.28
CA ALA A 237 -20.71 4.47 -8.10
C ALA A 237 -21.06 3.83 -9.44
N GLY A 238 -20.51 2.64 -9.72
CA GLY A 238 -20.71 1.95 -10.99
C GLY A 238 -19.74 2.40 -12.11
N GLU A 239 -20.15 2.24 -13.37
CA GLU A 239 -19.23 2.27 -14.53
C GLU A 239 -18.96 3.65 -15.15
N THR A 240 -19.76 4.67 -14.81
CA THR A 240 -19.66 6.01 -15.41
C THR A 240 -19.63 7.09 -14.36
N VAL A 241 -18.78 8.10 -14.58
CA VAL A 241 -18.71 9.31 -13.78
C VAL A 241 -20.06 10.03 -13.88
N SER A 242 -20.81 10.12 -12.79
CA SER A 242 -22.04 10.91 -12.71
C SER A 242 -21.71 12.40 -12.65
N ASP A 243 -22.69 13.26 -12.94
CA ASP A 243 -22.61 14.73 -12.78
C ASP A 243 -22.50 15.19 -11.30
N ALA A 244 -22.12 14.28 -10.39
CA ALA A 244 -21.89 14.65 -9.00
C ALA A 244 -20.75 15.67 -8.88
N PRO A 245 -20.87 16.66 -7.96
CA PRO A 245 -19.78 17.59 -7.68
C PRO A 245 -18.49 16.84 -7.32
N PRO A 246 -17.33 17.30 -7.79
CA PRO A 246 -16.06 16.66 -7.46
C PRO A 246 -15.76 16.79 -5.96
N ILE A 247 -15.16 15.75 -5.41
CA ILE A 247 -14.71 15.70 -4.02
C ILE A 247 -13.45 16.56 -3.89
N ALA A 248 -13.49 17.58 -3.05
CA ALA A 248 -12.38 18.50 -2.85
C ALA A 248 -11.29 17.90 -1.95
N ALA A 249 -10.09 18.47 -2.01
CA ALA A 249 -9.01 18.16 -1.08
C ALA A 249 -9.45 18.32 0.39
N GLY A 250 -9.00 17.40 1.23
CA GLY A 250 -9.39 17.32 2.64
C GLY A 250 -10.62 16.47 2.91
N PHE A 251 -11.21 15.85 1.89
CA PHE A 251 -12.36 14.95 2.04
C PHE A 251 -12.08 13.54 1.53
N GLY A 252 -12.77 12.58 2.15
CA GLY A 252 -12.85 11.19 1.71
C GLY A 252 -14.29 10.75 1.47
N VAL A 253 -14.48 9.78 0.60
CA VAL A 253 -15.78 9.14 0.33
C VAL A 253 -15.64 7.63 0.27
N SER A 254 -16.72 6.93 0.62
CA SER A 254 -16.86 5.49 0.40
C SER A 254 -17.92 5.22 -0.67
N ALA A 255 -17.60 4.37 -1.64
CA ALA A 255 -18.51 3.93 -2.68
C ALA A 255 -18.86 2.44 -2.51
N SER A 256 -20.10 2.10 -2.81
CA SER A 256 -20.64 0.73 -2.79
C SER A 256 -21.73 0.59 -3.85
N ALA A 257 -22.34 -0.59 -3.94
CA ALA A 257 -23.53 -0.81 -4.79
C ALA A 257 -24.70 0.14 -4.46
N ASN A 258 -24.75 0.70 -3.25
CA ASN A 258 -25.80 1.63 -2.81
C ASN A 258 -25.52 3.09 -3.19
N GLY A 259 -24.39 3.37 -3.84
CA GLY A 259 -23.97 4.73 -4.19
C GLY A 259 -22.69 5.17 -3.48
N VAL A 260 -22.40 6.47 -3.61
CA VAL A 260 -21.27 7.15 -2.96
C VAL A 260 -21.78 7.84 -1.70
N SER A 261 -21.05 7.69 -0.59
CA SER A 261 -21.37 8.35 0.68
C SER A 261 -21.26 9.87 0.58
N ALA A 262 -21.81 10.57 1.57
CA ALA A 262 -21.44 11.97 1.78
C ALA A 262 -19.92 12.09 2.02
N PRO A 263 -19.29 13.21 1.59
CA PRO A 263 -17.89 13.50 1.90
C PRO A 263 -17.67 13.60 3.41
N VAL A 264 -16.59 12.99 3.90
CA VAL A 264 -16.15 13.02 5.30
C VAL A 264 -14.83 13.75 5.37
N ASP A 265 -14.67 14.64 6.35
CA ASP A 265 -13.39 15.34 6.59
C ASP A 265 -12.28 14.34 6.92
N LEU A 266 -11.14 14.49 6.24
CA LEU A 266 -9.96 13.69 6.52
C LEU A 266 -9.38 14.07 7.88
N LEU A 267 -9.08 13.06 8.70
CA LEU A 267 -8.41 13.26 9.99
C LEU A 267 -7.06 14.00 9.80
N PRO A 268 -6.64 14.83 10.77
CA PRO A 268 -5.37 15.52 10.68
C PRO A 268 -4.18 14.54 10.76
N GLY A 269 -3.03 14.98 10.27
CA GLY A 269 -1.77 14.23 10.35
C GLY A 269 -1.37 13.92 11.80
N PRO A 270 -1.03 12.66 12.14
CA PRO A 270 -0.56 12.30 13.47
C PRO A 270 0.79 12.94 13.81
N LYS A 271 1.04 13.17 15.10
CA LYS A 271 2.37 13.58 15.57
C LYS A 271 3.20 12.37 15.98
N LEU A 272 4.48 12.39 15.61
CA LEU A 272 5.44 11.39 16.03
C LEU A 272 5.70 11.53 17.54
N GLY A 273 5.66 10.41 18.27
CA GLY A 273 5.96 10.38 19.69
C GLY A 273 7.43 10.69 19.99
N ALA A 274 7.69 11.12 21.23
CA ALA A 274 9.03 11.48 21.69
C ALA A 274 10.05 10.35 21.47
N GLY A 275 11.26 10.72 21.03
CA GLY A 275 12.33 9.77 20.72
C GLY A 275 12.18 9.04 19.38
N GLY A 276 11.09 9.24 18.64
CA GLY A 276 10.85 8.53 17.38
C GLY A 276 11.90 8.80 16.28
N GLN A 277 12.56 9.96 16.30
CA GLN A 277 13.54 10.36 15.28
C GLN A 277 14.92 9.71 15.44
N THR A 278 15.19 9.06 16.57
CA THR A 278 16.46 8.33 16.80
C THR A 278 16.14 6.93 17.33
N GLN A 279 16.38 5.94 16.50
CA GLN A 279 16.03 4.55 16.76
C GLN A 279 17.29 3.75 17.10
N SER A 280 17.66 3.68 18.39
CA SER A 280 18.85 2.96 18.85
C SER A 280 18.61 1.53 19.34
N ASP A 281 17.37 1.18 19.61
CA ASP A 281 17.04 -0.10 20.22
C ASP A 281 17.20 -1.29 19.25
N ALA A 282 17.10 -2.51 19.76
CA ALA A 282 17.18 -3.73 18.95
C ALA A 282 16.12 -3.76 17.83
N LEU A 283 14.93 -3.25 18.13
CA LEU A 283 13.77 -3.22 17.24
C LEU A 283 13.35 -1.77 16.99
N VAL A 284 12.97 -1.46 15.76
CA VAL A 284 12.44 -0.15 15.39
C VAL A 284 10.97 -0.07 15.74
N ARG A 285 10.63 0.89 16.59
CA ARG A 285 9.26 1.11 17.06
C ARG A 285 8.94 2.59 17.05
N PHE A 286 7.72 2.90 16.61
CA PHE A 286 7.19 4.25 16.65
C PHE A 286 6.02 4.31 17.60
N SER A 287 6.04 5.31 18.47
CA SER A 287 4.87 5.77 19.21
C SER A 287 4.30 7.02 18.54
N LEU A 288 3.01 7.27 18.72
CA LEU A 288 2.31 8.41 18.13
C LEU A 288 1.50 9.15 19.19
N GLU A 289 1.28 10.44 19.01
CA GLU A 289 0.24 11.16 19.76
C GLU A 289 -1.15 10.79 19.23
N PRO A 290 -2.12 10.40 20.10
CA PRO A 290 -3.47 10.08 19.65
C PRO A 290 -4.17 11.24 18.94
N VAL A 291 -4.76 10.96 17.77
CA VAL A 291 -5.64 11.85 17.01
C VAL A 291 -7.10 11.55 17.36
N LYS A 292 -7.85 12.59 17.77
CA LYS A 292 -9.27 12.47 18.06
C LYS A 292 -10.03 11.95 16.84
N GLY A 293 -10.85 10.90 17.05
CA GLY A 293 -11.64 10.28 15.98
C GLY A 293 -10.89 9.20 15.19
N ALA A 294 -9.61 8.94 15.47
CA ALA A 294 -8.89 7.83 14.86
C ALA A 294 -9.25 6.49 15.52
N ALA A 295 -9.53 5.48 14.69
CA ALA A 295 -9.70 4.08 15.10
C ALA A 295 -8.37 3.31 15.09
N SER A 296 -7.46 3.66 14.17
CA SER A 296 -6.13 3.09 14.06
C SER A 296 -5.18 4.03 13.32
N TYR A 297 -3.91 3.66 13.18
CA TYR A 297 -2.92 4.42 12.41
C TYR A 297 -2.15 3.49 11.49
N ARG A 298 -1.80 4.00 10.33
CA ARG A 298 -0.94 3.34 9.35
C ARG A 298 0.39 4.06 9.30
N LEU A 299 1.46 3.27 9.29
CA LEU A 299 2.82 3.75 9.19
C LEU A 299 3.50 3.10 7.98
N LEU A 300 4.20 3.91 7.20
CA LEU A 300 5.01 3.46 6.07
C LEU A 300 6.46 3.90 6.29
N LEU A 301 7.42 3.01 6.01
CA LEU A 301 8.84 3.34 5.98
C LEU A 301 9.35 3.37 4.55
N ALA A 302 10.10 4.43 4.23
CA ALA A 302 10.70 4.63 2.92
C ALA A 302 12.18 4.99 3.01
N ARG A 303 12.92 4.70 1.94
CA ARG A 303 14.33 5.08 1.78
C ARG A 303 14.49 6.51 1.24
N ASP A 304 13.42 7.14 0.78
CA ASP A 304 13.39 8.50 0.26
C ASP A 304 12.22 9.33 0.83
N ALA A 305 12.39 10.65 0.86
CA ALA A 305 11.39 11.59 1.38
C ALA A 305 10.11 11.67 0.52
N GLY A 306 10.18 11.23 -0.74
CA GLY A 306 9.04 11.20 -1.66
C GLY A 306 8.15 9.97 -1.50
N PHE A 307 8.51 9.03 -0.61
CA PHE A 307 7.84 7.74 -0.43
C PHE A 307 7.71 6.95 -1.74
N VAL A 308 8.77 6.97 -2.56
CA VAL A 308 8.87 6.20 -3.80
C VAL A 308 9.29 4.77 -3.50
N ASP A 309 10.37 4.61 -2.75
CA ASP A 309 10.95 3.35 -2.33
C ASP A 309 10.51 3.01 -0.89
N ILE A 310 9.25 2.61 -0.80
CA ILE A 310 8.65 2.07 0.43
C ILE A 310 9.15 0.64 0.60
N PHE A 311 9.55 0.30 1.84
CA PHE A 311 10.07 -1.02 2.14
C PHE A 311 9.40 -1.71 3.33
N ALA A 312 8.60 -0.98 4.11
CA ALA A 312 7.85 -1.58 5.22
C ALA A 312 6.55 -0.82 5.49
N GLU A 313 5.58 -1.54 6.06
CA GLU A 313 4.27 -1.03 6.45
C GLU A 313 3.85 -1.68 7.77
N ALA A 314 3.23 -0.89 8.65
CA ALA A 314 2.60 -1.39 9.87
C ALA A 314 1.29 -0.66 10.12
N THR A 315 0.35 -1.31 10.80
CA THR A 315 -0.86 -0.69 11.34
C THR A 315 -0.87 -0.90 12.85
N THR A 316 -1.22 0.14 13.60
CA THR A 316 -1.33 0.04 15.06
C THR A 316 -2.47 -0.89 15.44
N GLN A 317 -2.33 -1.66 16.51
CA GLN A 317 -3.45 -2.42 17.06
C GLN A 317 -4.49 -1.46 17.66
N ALA A 318 -5.78 -1.75 17.46
CA ALA A 318 -6.92 -0.92 17.87
C ALA A 318 -7.01 -0.65 19.40
N THR A 319 -6.21 -1.34 20.20
CA THR A 319 -6.28 -1.39 21.67
C THR A 319 -5.39 -0.38 22.40
N SER A 320 -4.46 0.32 21.74
CA SER A 320 -3.65 1.36 22.39
C SER A 320 -4.19 2.77 22.09
N GLN A 321 -5.35 3.10 22.68
CA GLN A 321 -5.92 4.45 22.63
C GLN A 321 -5.06 5.49 23.35
N GLU A 322 -4.29 5.10 24.37
CA GLU A 322 -3.48 6.05 25.15
C GLU A 322 -2.11 6.36 24.50
N LYS A 323 -1.46 5.37 23.88
CA LYS A 323 -0.17 5.51 23.18
C LYS A 323 -0.07 4.53 22.00
N PRO A 324 -0.68 4.84 20.85
CA PRO A 324 -0.60 4.00 19.66
C PRO A 324 0.86 3.71 19.32
N ASN A 325 1.17 2.46 19.02
CA ASN A 325 2.50 2.05 18.63
C ASN A 325 2.49 1.05 17.46
N ALA A 326 3.58 1.05 16.71
CA ALA A 326 3.84 0.13 15.62
C ALA A 326 5.28 -0.39 15.69
N ASP A 327 5.44 -1.69 15.50
CA ASP A 327 6.71 -2.41 15.52
C ASP A 327 7.09 -2.82 14.09
N PHE A 328 8.31 -2.47 13.68
CA PHE A 328 8.87 -2.82 12.37
C PHE A 328 10.00 -3.86 12.48
N GLY A 329 10.26 -4.37 13.68
CA GLY A 329 11.29 -5.37 13.95
C GLY A 329 12.69 -4.81 13.73
N GLN A 330 13.59 -5.68 13.27
CA GLN A 330 14.96 -5.30 12.99
C GLN A 330 15.06 -4.59 11.63
N ILE A 331 15.60 -3.38 11.65
CA ILE A 331 15.95 -2.61 10.44
C ILE A 331 17.45 -2.31 10.51
N ALA A 332 18.11 -2.42 9.35
CA ALA A 332 19.51 -2.06 9.17
C ALA A 332 19.77 -0.59 9.53
N ASN A 333 21.02 -0.28 9.87
CA ASN A 333 21.44 1.09 10.16
C ASN A 333 21.31 1.99 8.93
N GLY A 334 20.89 3.24 9.12
CA GLY A 334 20.73 4.23 8.06
C GLY A 334 19.76 5.35 8.42
N THR A 335 19.62 6.32 7.52
CA THR A 335 18.62 7.38 7.61
C THR A 335 17.43 7.03 6.72
N TYR A 336 16.23 7.09 7.27
CA TYR A 336 14.99 6.69 6.61
C TYR A 336 13.89 7.71 6.85
N PHE A 337 12.75 7.50 6.21
CA PHE A 337 11.55 8.33 6.36
C PHE A 337 10.38 7.48 6.84
N VAL A 338 9.56 8.05 7.73
CA VAL A 338 8.32 7.46 8.23
C VAL A 338 7.15 8.38 7.91
N ARG A 339 6.09 7.82 7.32
CA ARG A 339 4.80 8.50 7.09
C ARG A 339 3.76 7.94 8.02
N LEU A 340 3.12 8.81 8.79
CA LEU A 340 2.06 8.50 9.72
C LEU A 340 0.71 8.94 9.14
N THR A 341 -0.29 8.07 9.20
CA THR A 341 -1.65 8.40 8.75
C THR A 341 -2.66 7.88 9.77
N ALA A 342 -3.56 8.74 10.25
CA ALA A 342 -4.70 8.31 11.07
C ALA A 342 -5.76 7.66 10.18
N ILE A 343 -6.41 6.61 10.68
CA ILE A 343 -7.52 5.92 10.02
C ILE A 343 -8.77 6.12 10.87
N ASP A 344 -9.86 6.60 10.27
CA ASP A 344 -11.14 6.79 10.94
C ASP A 344 -11.90 5.45 11.14
N PRO A 345 -13.03 5.41 11.88
CA PRO A 345 -13.80 4.19 12.07
C PRO A 345 -14.43 3.64 10.78
N GLY A 346 -14.57 4.47 9.74
CA GLY A 346 -15.02 4.07 8.40
C GLY A 346 -13.91 3.42 7.54
N GLY A 347 -12.65 3.53 7.96
CA GLY A 347 -11.47 3.04 7.24
C GLY A 347 -10.78 4.07 6.36
N LEU A 348 -11.27 5.32 6.31
CA LEU A 348 -10.67 6.39 5.51
C LEU A 348 -9.32 6.82 6.10
N GLU A 349 -8.33 6.99 5.23
CA GLU A 349 -6.99 7.45 5.59
C GLU A 349 -6.90 8.99 5.57
N GLY A 350 -6.58 9.59 6.72
CA GLY A 350 -6.43 11.04 6.90
C GLY A 350 -5.20 11.65 6.20
N PHE A 351 -4.89 12.89 6.54
CA PHE A 351 -3.68 13.56 6.04
C PHE A 351 -2.41 12.84 6.55
N PRO A 352 -1.37 12.70 5.71
CA PRO A 352 -0.10 12.16 6.15
C PRO A 352 0.69 13.19 6.98
N ALA A 353 1.52 12.69 7.89
CA ALA A 353 2.60 13.44 8.52
C ALA A 353 3.91 12.67 8.34
N ASP A 354 4.91 13.34 7.76
CA ASP A 354 6.17 12.72 7.35
C ASP A 354 7.32 13.21 8.24
N TYR A 355 8.19 12.29 8.65
CA TYR A 355 9.37 12.56 9.47
C TYR A 355 10.56 11.78 8.94
N SER A 356 11.76 12.36 9.01
CA SER A 356 13.00 11.59 8.93
C SER A 356 13.33 10.98 10.30
N PHE A 357 14.00 9.83 10.29
CA PHE A 357 14.58 9.24 11.49
C PHE A 357 15.91 8.56 11.17
N ASP A 358 16.80 8.56 12.16
CA ASP A 358 18.08 7.87 12.11
C ASP A 358 17.98 6.55 12.84
N ARG A 359 18.33 5.47 12.14
CA ARG A 359 18.45 4.13 12.68
C ARG A 359 19.93 3.82 12.92
N ASP A 360 20.29 3.69 14.19
CA ASP A 360 21.64 3.33 14.61
C ASP A 360 21.61 2.41 15.83
N LEU A 361 21.66 1.10 15.60
CA LEU A 361 21.64 0.09 16.66
C LEU A 361 22.75 0.36 17.68
N ASP A 362 22.35 0.54 18.93
CA ASP A 362 23.26 0.77 20.04
C ASP A 362 22.61 0.25 21.31
N THR A 363 22.66 -1.06 21.57
CA THR A 363 22.12 -1.63 22.81
C THR A 363 23.23 -1.88 23.83
N LEU A 364 22.88 -1.82 25.11
CA LEU A 364 23.75 -2.18 26.22
C LEU A 364 22.90 -2.81 27.32
N ASP A 365 22.99 -4.13 27.43
CA ASP A 365 22.17 -4.93 28.33
C ASP A 365 23.08 -5.66 29.31
N ALA A 366 22.81 -5.47 30.60
CA ALA A 366 23.53 -6.12 31.68
C ALA A 366 22.75 -7.35 32.16
N ALA A 367 23.44 -8.47 32.35
CA ALA A 367 22.85 -9.68 32.93
C ALA A 367 23.13 -9.73 34.44
N SER A 368 22.23 -10.37 35.20
CA SER A 368 22.49 -10.67 36.62
C SER A 368 23.82 -11.41 36.77
N PRO A 369 24.66 -11.04 37.76
CA PRO A 369 25.94 -11.69 37.94
C PRO A 369 25.72 -13.12 38.45
N ASN A 370 26.58 -14.03 37.99
CA ASN A 370 26.63 -15.39 38.53
C ASN A 370 27.77 -15.46 39.55
N ASP A 371 27.57 -16.18 40.66
CA ASP A 371 28.64 -16.41 41.62
C ASP A 371 29.14 -17.86 41.59
N THR A 372 30.44 -18.03 41.85
CA THR A 372 31.08 -19.33 42.06
C THR A 372 31.89 -19.28 43.35
N ARG A 373 31.98 -20.43 44.04
CA ARG A 373 32.76 -20.56 45.27
C ARG A 373 33.87 -21.57 45.07
N GLN A 374 35.10 -21.16 45.35
CA GLN A 374 36.27 -22.05 45.36
C GLN A 374 36.95 -21.93 46.73
N GLY A 375 36.73 -22.95 47.58
CA GLY A 375 37.18 -22.90 48.97
C GLY A 375 36.50 -21.76 49.74
N LYS A 376 37.30 -20.85 50.33
CA LYS A 376 36.82 -19.67 51.07
C LYS A 376 36.53 -18.46 50.17
N HIS A 377 36.98 -18.48 48.91
CA HIS A 377 36.83 -17.36 48.00
C HIS A 377 35.52 -17.46 47.22
N ARG A 378 34.82 -16.33 47.13
CA ARG A 378 33.59 -16.20 46.34
C ARG A 378 33.86 -15.23 45.19
N SER A 379 33.65 -15.70 43.96
CA SER A 379 33.83 -14.93 42.74
C SER A 379 32.48 -14.57 42.16
N PHE A 380 32.29 -13.32 41.74
CA PHE A 380 31.09 -12.81 41.10
C PHE A 380 31.46 -12.41 39.66
N LEU A 381 30.90 -13.13 38.69
CA LEU A 381 31.06 -12.86 37.27
C LEU A 381 29.93 -11.96 36.78
N PHE A 382 30.28 -10.71 36.50
CA PHE A 382 29.41 -9.75 35.83
C PHE A 382 29.57 -9.89 34.32
N ARG A 383 28.45 -9.89 33.60
CA ARG A 383 28.42 -9.96 32.13
C ARG A 383 27.43 -8.95 31.58
N TRP A 384 27.76 -8.41 30.42
CA TRP A 384 26.86 -7.59 29.64
C TRP A 384 26.98 -7.96 28.16
N SER A 385 26.07 -7.44 27.36
CA SER A 385 26.08 -7.55 25.91
C SER A 385 25.76 -6.20 25.31
N SER A 386 26.34 -5.92 24.16
CA SER A 386 26.02 -4.75 23.36
C SER A 386 25.87 -5.15 21.90
N ALA A 387 24.95 -4.49 21.20
CA ALA A 387 24.80 -4.63 19.75
C ALA A 387 25.03 -3.30 19.04
N GLY A 388 25.37 -3.37 17.76
CA GLY A 388 25.66 -2.20 16.93
C GLY A 388 27.12 -2.08 16.51
N ASP A 389 27.34 -1.41 15.39
CA ASP A 389 28.68 -1.18 14.81
C ASP A 389 29.53 -0.23 15.67
N GLY A 390 30.84 -0.25 15.45
CA GLY A 390 31.81 0.61 16.13
C GLY A 390 32.64 -0.12 17.18
N VAL A 391 33.79 0.45 17.52
CA VAL A 391 34.68 -0.06 18.56
C VAL A 391 34.17 0.41 19.91
N ARG A 392 34.16 -0.48 20.92
CA ARG A 392 33.62 -0.19 22.24
C ARG A 392 34.62 -0.47 23.34
N ASN A 393 34.65 0.43 24.32
CA ASN A 393 35.23 0.20 25.64
C ASN A 393 34.13 0.37 26.70
N TYR A 394 34.23 -0.37 27.78
CA TYR A 394 33.27 -0.35 28.87
C TYR A 394 33.87 0.24 30.14
N ARG A 395 33.02 0.86 30.95
CA ARG A 395 33.29 1.24 32.33
C ARG A 395 32.30 0.52 33.22
N PHE A 396 32.82 -0.28 34.14
CA PHE A 396 32.02 -0.92 35.18
C PHE A 396 32.06 -0.07 36.44
N GLN A 397 30.91 0.20 37.04
CA GLN A 397 30.84 0.87 38.34
C GLN A 397 29.92 0.10 39.28
N MET A 398 30.34 -0.06 40.54
CA MET A 398 29.54 -0.64 41.62
C MET A 398 29.55 0.27 42.83
N PHE A 399 28.40 0.38 43.48
CA PHE A 399 28.11 1.27 44.60
C PHE A 399 27.53 0.43 45.74
N ALA A 400 27.92 0.72 46.97
CA ALA A 400 27.21 0.19 48.12
C ALA A 400 25.87 0.92 48.25
N GLU A 401 24.80 0.22 48.65
CA GLU A 401 23.47 0.85 48.80
C GLU A 401 23.50 2.06 49.77
N ALA A 402 24.35 1.99 50.80
CA ALA A 402 24.55 3.08 51.77
C ALA A 402 25.20 4.34 51.18
N ASP A 403 25.92 4.23 50.05
CA ASP A 403 26.51 5.37 49.33
C ASP A 403 26.37 5.17 47.81
N PRO A 404 25.22 5.57 47.22
CA PRO A 404 24.94 5.39 45.81
C PRO A 404 25.69 6.39 44.91
N LYS A 405 26.50 7.30 45.48
CA LYS A 405 27.21 8.34 44.71
C LYS A 405 28.68 8.02 44.53
N THR A 406 29.30 7.33 45.49
CA THR A 406 30.71 6.97 45.44
C THR A 406 30.87 5.51 45.00
N PRO A 407 31.48 5.23 43.83
CA PRO A 407 31.69 3.85 43.42
C PRO A 407 32.74 3.20 44.31
N ILE A 408 32.40 2.04 44.88
CA ILE A 408 33.34 1.15 45.58
C ILE A 408 34.21 0.36 44.60
N VAL A 409 33.74 0.21 43.35
CA VAL A 409 34.53 -0.31 42.22
C VAL A 409 34.26 0.59 41.03
N ASP A 410 35.32 1.08 40.40
CA ASP A 410 35.25 1.86 39.17
C ASP A 410 36.36 1.39 38.22
N GLN A 411 35.96 0.62 37.22
CA GLN A 411 36.88 -0.02 36.27
C GLN A 411 36.60 0.48 34.85
N PRO A 412 37.31 1.52 34.38
CA PRO A 412 37.24 1.99 32.99
C PRO A 412 38.12 1.15 32.06
N GLY A 413 37.90 1.32 30.75
CA GLY A 413 38.78 0.78 29.70
C GLY A 413 38.65 -0.72 29.44
N LEU A 414 37.57 -1.35 29.91
CA LEU A 414 37.32 -2.78 29.70
C LEU A 414 36.98 -3.03 28.23
N THR A 415 37.70 -3.93 27.57
CA THR A 415 37.42 -4.33 26.18
C THR A 415 36.58 -5.59 26.09
N GLU A 416 36.67 -6.48 27.09
CA GLU A 416 35.82 -7.66 27.22
C GLU A 416 34.50 -7.30 27.91
N PRO A 417 33.36 -7.87 27.50
CA PRO A 417 32.06 -7.57 28.08
C PRO A 417 31.79 -8.38 29.37
N ARG A 418 32.79 -8.46 30.24
CA ARG A 418 32.76 -9.18 31.52
C ARG A 418 33.74 -8.59 32.52
N LEU A 419 33.42 -8.74 33.81
CA LEU A 419 34.32 -8.45 34.91
C LEU A 419 34.08 -9.46 36.04
N THR A 420 35.16 -9.99 36.62
CA THR A 420 35.07 -10.84 37.81
C THR A 420 35.54 -10.06 39.02
N LEU A 421 34.70 -9.97 40.04
CA LEU A 421 35.08 -9.42 41.35
C LEU A 421 35.09 -10.56 42.38
N THR A 422 36.00 -10.52 43.33
CA THR A 422 36.14 -11.54 44.36
C THR A 422 35.90 -10.97 45.75
N ASP A 423 35.40 -11.80 46.64
CA ASP A 423 35.32 -11.54 48.08
C ASP A 423 34.57 -10.25 48.43
N LEU A 424 33.52 -9.95 47.67
CA LEU A 424 32.58 -8.88 47.99
C LEU A 424 31.88 -9.19 49.32
N ALA A 425 31.87 -8.21 50.22
CA ALA A 425 31.26 -8.34 51.53
C ALA A 425 29.74 -8.60 51.41
N PRO A 426 29.13 -9.25 52.42
CA PRO A 426 27.67 -9.32 52.51
C PRO A 426 27.05 -7.92 52.55
N GLY A 427 26.03 -7.68 51.72
CA GLY A 427 25.44 -6.35 51.57
C GLY A 427 24.60 -6.22 50.30
N ALA A 428 23.96 -5.07 50.18
CA ALA A 428 23.21 -4.66 48.99
C ALA A 428 24.08 -3.72 48.14
N TYR A 429 24.08 -3.97 46.84
CA TYR A 429 24.90 -3.24 45.87
C TYR A 429 24.05 -2.85 44.67
N THR A 430 24.30 -1.65 44.17
CA THR A 430 23.86 -1.23 42.85
C THR A 430 25.06 -1.18 41.93
N TRP A 431 24.94 -1.68 40.71
CA TRP A 431 26.03 -1.64 39.73
C TRP A 431 25.50 -1.24 38.36
N ARG A 432 26.38 -0.71 37.51
CA ARG A 432 26.04 -0.31 36.14
C ARG A 432 27.24 -0.47 35.22
N VAL A 433 26.96 -0.50 33.93
CA VAL A 433 27.96 -0.50 32.87
C VAL A 433 27.67 0.67 31.94
N SER A 434 28.72 1.39 31.56
CA SER A 434 28.67 2.40 30.50
C SER A 434 29.52 1.92 29.33
N ALA A 435 29.04 2.08 28.10
CA ALA A 435 29.79 1.78 26.88
C ALA A 435 30.16 3.08 26.17
N LEU A 436 31.46 3.33 26.01
CA LEU A 436 31.99 4.35 25.10
C LEU A 436 32.17 3.70 23.73
N ARG A 437 31.42 4.17 22.74
CA ARG A 437 31.41 3.67 21.37
C ARG A 437 32.05 4.70 20.44
N PHE A 438 33.00 4.26 19.62
CA PHE A 438 33.59 5.06 18.55
C PHE A 438 33.16 4.52 17.19
N LYS A 439 32.50 5.36 16.39
CA LYS A 439 31.99 5.03 15.05
C LYS A 439 32.12 6.27 14.16
N ASP A 440 32.70 6.12 12.98
CA ASP A 440 32.82 7.17 11.96
C ASP A 440 33.37 8.52 12.48
N GLY A 441 34.36 8.47 13.38
CA GLY A 441 34.96 9.68 13.97
C GLY A 441 34.17 10.28 15.15
N VAL A 442 33.02 9.70 15.51
CA VAL A 442 32.16 10.16 16.60
C VAL A 442 32.28 9.24 17.81
N MET A 443 32.46 9.83 18.99
CA MET A 443 32.38 9.16 20.29
C MET A 443 30.97 9.33 20.87
N THR A 444 30.31 8.23 21.22
CA THR A 444 29.03 8.24 21.95
C THR A 444 29.16 7.41 23.22
N GLU A 445 28.61 7.89 24.35
CA GLU A 445 28.53 7.11 25.59
C GLU A 445 27.09 6.68 25.85
N LYS A 446 26.88 5.37 26.04
CA LYS A 446 25.60 4.81 26.46
C LYS A 446 25.75 4.20 27.85
N GLN A 447 25.00 4.73 28.81
CA GLN A 447 24.93 4.17 30.16
C GLN A 447 23.76 3.19 30.25
N GLY A 448 24.04 1.96 30.67
CA GLY A 448 23.01 0.96 30.95
C GLY A 448 22.23 1.29 32.23
N PRO A 449 21.01 0.74 32.38
CA PRO A 449 20.23 0.94 33.61
C PRO A 449 20.95 0.31 34.82
N PRO A 450 20.86 0.93 36.00
CA PRO A 450 21.42 0.35 37.22
C PRO A 450 20.78 -1.01 37.53
N GLN A 451 21.60 -1.97 37.92
CA GLN A 451 21.24 -3.32 38.33
C GLN A 451 21.45 -3.49 39.84
N GLN A 452 20.67 -4.36 40.47
CA GLN A 452 20.81 -4.67 41.89
C GLN A 452 21.50 -6.01 42.11
N LEU A 453 22.29 -6.11 43.18
CA LEU A 453 22.92 -7.33 43.65
C LEU A 453 22.81 -7.40 45.17
N GLN A 454 22.18 -8.46 45.68
CA GLN A 454 22.16 -8.76 47.11
C GLN A 454 23.11 -9.91 47.42
N ILE A 455 24.05 -9.68 48.33
CA ILE A 455 24.97 -10.70 48.82
C ILE A 455 24.56 -11.10 50.24
N GLY A 456 24.14 -12.35 50.40
CA GLY A 456 23.84 -12.95 51.70
C GLY A 456 25.10 -13.11 52.56
N LYS A 457 24.89 -13.18 53.89
CA LYS A 457 25.94 -13.45 54.87
C LYS A 457 26.57 -14.82 54.72
#